data_AF-A0A2E3IEJ8-F1
#
_entry.id   AF-A0A2E3IEJ8-F1
#
_cell.length_a   1.000
_cell.length_b   1.000
_cell.length_c   1.000
_cell.angle_alpha   90.00
_cell.angle_beta   90.00
_cell.angle_gamma   90.00
#
_symmetry.space_group_name_H-M   'P 1'
#
loop_
_entity.id
_entity.type
_entity.pdbx_description
1 polymer ?
#
loop_
_entity_poly.entity_id
_entity_poly.type
_entity_poly.pdbx_seq_one_letter_code
_entity_poly.pdbx_strand_id
1 'polypeptide(L)'
;MPSLFSSTTRSLAFCTAVAFSGLAIGKEEAITSANHPALQRALTESPDADKNADGQLSLEEYSALLGPQRPNDPENPKAPLLPVRLDGNLVIHDFEENNLGQNPGWSPVHATPLKDNPLGALGGSWQREGDAFNRDLQSGTKMMRRRVGPFEGKLFLTTISNSQRSVGSLRSPVFLIEQDYVLIRMSGGGHPGQICVNLHTAAGVVRSATGSNDDYFENVAMDVREFRGQFARIELRDQHRGLWGHLNVDEILMTSQPADSRVISSRPAPPAPTGGLVISGSGQHQGVLTLENGQLSCGGKAVDSEIFLTVNSLPESISRLPGAIRLLNGEVWNAEVKTVEGAGRKKLLNIRSQIFGEQKVPLSSLASMEFVAGEPGDSREPGTFYRKDGEPLPGSLIWVRAKDIAIRSPLGVIPVPRASALRFVLARPTPPEKRVGDEIGLSDGSILFGTTAFEGNQLIIQHETLGEIRIAWSSVHYLRRNIPGLIWVDQAPRTVMEAIGPALPPPAPQLSTTVS
;
A
#
# COMPACT_ATOMS: atom_id res chain seq x y z
N MET A 1 47.42 3.14 -35.17
CA MET A 1 47.94 3.48 -36.52
C MET A 1 48.90 2.39 -36.96
N PRO A 2 48.96 2.00 -38.24
CA PRO A 2 48.13 2.38 -39.40
C PRO A 2 47.22 1.20 -39.86
N SER A 3 45.92 1.38 -40.14
CA SER A 3 45.25 1.94 -41.33
C SER A 3 45.60 1.25 -42.65
N LEU A 4 44.59 0.71 -43.34
CA LEU A 4 44.36 0.94 -44.78
C LEU A 4 42.91 0.55 -45.14
N PHE A 5 42.26 1.47 -45.84
CA PHE A 5 40.91 1.43 -46.38
C PHE A 5 40.72 0.33 -47.45
N SER A 6 39.50 -0.20 -47.58
CA SER A 6 38.81 -0.12 -48.88
C SER A 6 37.31 -0.33 -48.71
N SER A 7 36.54 0.56 -49.35
CA SER A 7 35.13 0.44 -49.62
C SER A 7 34.90 -0.62 -50.69
N THR A 8 33.82 -1.39 -50.59
CA THR A 8 33.22 -1.98 -51.79
C THR A 8 31.72 -2.15 -51.59
N THR A 9 30.99 -1.23 -52.21
CA THR A 9 29.58 -1.35 -52.55
C THR A 9 29.38 -2.61 -53.40
N ARG A 10 28.49 -3.52 -52.99
CA ARG A 10 27.94 -4.55 -53.86
C ARG A 10 26.43 -4.60 -53.69
N SER A 11 25.74 -3.88 -54.56
CA SER A 11 24.43 -4.27 -55.04
C SER A 11 24.59 -5.54 -55.87
N LEU A 12 23.91 -6.63 -55.51
CA LEU A 12 23.36 -7.56 -56.50
C LEU A 12 22.21 -8.36 -55.87
N ALA A 13 21.10 -8.33 -56.59
CA ALA A 13 19.84 -8.98 -56.27
C ALA A 13 19.95 -10.50 -56.18
N PHE A 14 19.17 -11.10 -55.28
CA PHE A 14 18.61 -12.43 -55.49
C PHE A 14 17.10 -12.35 -55.27
N CYS A 15 16.37 -12.26 -56.39
CA CYS A 15 14.96 -12.62 -56.46
C CYS A 15 14.86 -14.14 -56.33
N THR A 16 14.42 -14.62 -55.17
CA THR A 16 13.83 -15.95 -55.04
C THR A 16 12.42 -15.77 -54.53
N ALA A 17 11.48 -15.79 -55.48
CA ALA A 17 10.06 -15.89 -55.20
C ALA A 17 9.79 -17.26 -54.57
N VAL A 18 9.57 -17.28 -53.26
CA VAL A 18 8.93 -18.42 -52.59
C VAL A 18 7.44 -18.13 -52.63
N ALA A 19 6.75 -18.86 -53.50
CA ALA A 19 5.30 -18.88 -53.52
C ALA A 19 4.80 -19.53 -52.23
N PHE A 20 4.39 -18.71 -51.26
CA PHE A 20 3.57 -19.17 -50.15
C PHE A 20 2.09 -19.05 -50.55
N SER A 21 1.47 -20.22 -50.59
CA SER A 21 0.05 -20.49 -50.76
C SER A 21 -0.79 -19.60 -49.85
N GLY A 22 -1.83 -19.00 -50.41
CA GLY A 22 -2.70 -18.04 -49.73
C GLY A 22 -3.35 -18.58 -48.46
N LEU A 23 -2.92 -18.03 -47.33
CA LEU A 23 -3.80 -17.73 -46.21
C LEU A 23 -4.33 -16.32 -46.44
N ALA A 24 -5.65 -16.15 -46.39
CA ALA A 24 -6.29 -14.85 -46.45
C ALA A 24 -5.79 -13.99 -45.28
N ILE A 25 -4.77 -13.17 -45.53
CA ILE A 25 -4.46 -12.00 -44.72
C ILE A 25 -5.68 -11.10 -44.89
N GLY A 26 -6.51 -11.01 -43.86
CA GLY A 26 -7.53 -9.97 -43.80
C GLY A 26 -6.82 -8.65 -44.07
N LYS A 27 -7.35 -7.84 -45.00
CA LYS A 27 -6.82 -6.50 -45.22
C LYS A 27 -6.79 -5.80 -43.86
N GLU A 28 -5.60 -5.50 -43.34
CA GLU A 28 -5.46 -4.51 -42.29
C GLU A 28 -6.12 -3.23 -42.82
N GLU A 29 -7.23 -2.86 -42.19
CA GLU A 29 -7.98 -1.69 -42.58
C GLU A 29 -7.13 -0.48 -42.24
N ALA A 30 -6.84 0.37 -43.25
CA ALA A 30 -5.98 1.52 -43.04
C ALA A 30 -6.56 2.45 -41.96
N ILE A 31 -5.71 2.90 -41.03
CA ILE A 31 -6.11 3.82 -39.97
C ILE A 31 -6.35 5.20 -40.60
N THR A 32 -7.57 5.71 -40.45
CA THR A 32 -8.02 7.00 -40.97
C THR A 32 -8.94 7.69 -39.96
N SER A 33 -9.33 8.93 -40.24
CA SER A 33 -10.36 9.62 -39.45
C SER A 33 -11.74 8.92 -39.46
N ALA A 34 -12.00 8.00 -40.40
CA ALA A 34 -13.25 7.25 -40.45
C ALA A 34 -13.36 6.18 -39.35
N ASN A 35 -12.22 5.65 -38.87
CA ASN A 35 -12.17 4.55 -37.90
C ASN A 35 -11.34 4.86 -36.65
N HIS A 36 -10.71 6.04 -36.55
CA HIS A 36 -9.90 6.42 -35.39
C HIS A 36 -10.31 7.78 -34.78
N PRO A 37 -10.72 7.84 -33.49
CA PRO A 37 -11.29 9.04 -32.88
C PRO A 37 -10.34 10.23 -32.85
N ALA A 38 -9.03 10.02 -32.63
CA ALA A 38 -8.07 11.11 -32.62
C ALA A 38 -7.86 11.74 -34.01
N LEU A 39 -7.91 10.94 -35.08
CA LEU A 39 -7.79 11.43 -36.44
C LEU A 39 -9.07 12.18 -36.84
N GLN A 40 -10.23 11.68 -36.41
CA GLN A 40 -11.51 12.35 -36.58
C GLN A 40 -11.53 13.73 -35.92
N ARG A 41 -11.05 13.83 -34.67
CA ARG A 41 -10.93 15.11 -33.97
C ARG A 41 -9.93 16.03 -34.66
N ALA A 42 -8.76 15.51 -35.05
CA ALA A 42 -7.74 16.30 -35.72
C ALA A 42 -8.27 16.92 -37.03
N LEU A 43 -9.01 16.15 -37.84
CA LEU A 43 -9.66 16.65 -39.05
C LEU A 43 -10.70 17.73 -38.74
N THR A 44 -11.53 17.51 -37.71
CA THR A 44 -12.56 18.47 -37.29
C THR A 44 -11.93 19.80 -36.85
N GLU A 45 -10.83 19.75 -36.12
CA GLU A 45 -10.13 20.93 -35.60
C GLU A 45 -9.21 21.59 -36.63
N SER A 46 -8.87 20.90 -37.72
CA SER A 46 -7.93 21.34 -38.77
C SER A 46 -8.31 20.75 -40.13
N PRO A 47 -9.43 21.19 -40.75
CA PRO A 47 -9.91 20.63 -42.02
C PRO A 47 -8.89 20.73 -43.17
N ASP A 48 -8.06 21.77 -43.18
CA ASP A 48 -7.02 21.99 -44.19
C ASP A 48 -5.87 20.95 -44.15
N ALA A 49 -5.89 20.02 -43.18
CA ALA A 49 -4.91 18.95 -43.07
C ALA A 49 -5.16 17.79 -44.05
N ASP A 50 -6.39 17.64 -44.54
CA ASP A 50 -6.76 16.73 -45.63
C ASP A 50 -6.24 17.32 -46.95
N LYS A 51 -5.06 16.88 -47.38
CA LYS A 51 -4.37 17.43 -48.56
C LYS A 51 -4.86 16.82 -49.86
N ASN A 52 -5.41 15.60 -49.79
CA ASN A 52 -5.91 14.88 -50.95
C ASN A 52 -7.41 15.16 -51.22
N ALA A 53 -8.08 15.88 -50.30
CA ALA A 53 -9.48 16.27 -50.34
C ALA A 53 -10.46 15.09 -50.44
N ASP A 54 -10.11 13.94 -49.86
CA ASP A 54 -10.95 12.74 -49.83
C ASP A 54 -11.97 12.73 -48.68
N GLY A 55 -11.95 13.76 -47.82
CA GLY A 55 -12.82 13.91 -46.66
C GLY A 55 -12.37 13.08 -45.46
N GLN A 56 -11.19 12.47 -45.51
CA GLN A 56 -10.58 11.70 -44.44
C GLN A 56 -9.17 12.23 -44.13
N LEU A 57 -8.69 11.91 -42.94
CA LEU A 57 -7.31 12.19 -42.55
C LEU A 57 -6.56 10.86 -42.51
N SER A 58 -5.49 10.74 -43.29
CA SER A 58 -4.59 9.60 -43.24
C SER A 58 -3.64 9.68 -42.04
N LEU A 59 -2.98 8.56 -41.69
CA LEU A 59 -1.97 8.54 -40.64
C LEU A 59 -0.78 9.48 -40.98
N GLU A 60 -0.37 9.55 -42.25
CA GLU A 60 0.73 10.41 -42.69
C GLU A 60 0.40 11.90 -42.51
N GLU A 61 -0.82 12.31 -42.89
CA GLU A 61 -1.31 13.68 -42.69
C GLU A 61 -1.48 14.03 -41.22
N TYR A 62 -1.97 13.08 -40.41
CA TYR A 62 -2.04 13.24 -38.97
C TYR A 62 -0.65 13.42 -38.34
N SER A 63 0.34 12.60 -38.73
CA SER A 63 1.71 12.73 -38.23
C SER A 63 2.32 14.10 -38.56
N ALA A 64 1.97 14.70 -39.71
CA ALA A 64 2.41 16.04 -40.07
C ALA A 64 1.86 17.14 -39.13
N LEU A 65 0.74 16.91 -38.45
CA LEU A 65 0.16 17.83 -37.46
C LEU A 65 0.85 17.81 -36.10
N LEU A 66 1.68 16.79 -35.82
CA LEU A 66 2.39 16.68 -34.53
C LEU A 66 3.59 17.63 -34.41
N GLY A 67 4.13 18.10 -35.54
CA GLY A 67 5.28 19.00 -35.60
C GLY A 67 4.97 20.48 -35.29
N PRO A 68 4.01 21.13 -35.98
CA PRO A 68 3.72 22.56 -35.76
C PRO A 68 2.97 22.82 -34.45
N GLN A 69 3.29 23.93 -33.78
CA GLN A 69 2.58 24.35 -32.57
C GLN A 69 1.10 24.62 -32.89
N ARG A 70 0.20 24.04 -32.09
CA ARG A 70 -1.24 24.24 -32.24
C ARG A 70 -1.70 25.57 -31.60
N PRO A 71 -2.72 26.23 -32.19
CA PRO A 71 -3.28 27.45 -31.62
C PRO A 71 -3.73 27.23 -30.18
N ASN A 72 -3.36 28.15 -29.31
CA ASN A 72 -3.59 28.06 -27.89
C ASN A 72 -4.38 29.29 -27.43
N ASP A 73 -5.65 29.07 -27.10
CA ASP A 73 -6.54 30.07 -26.55
C ASP A 73 -6.84 29.69 -25.09
N PRO A 74 -6.52 30.53 -24.10
CA PRO A 74 -6.86 30.28 -22.70
C PRO A 74 -8.36 30.07 -22.43
N GLU A 75 -9.25 30.60 -23.27
CA GLU A 75 -10.70 30.39 -23.13
C GLU A 75 -11.20 29.13 -23.85
N ASN A 76 -10.51 28.68 -24.90
CA ASN A 76 -10.85 27.46 -25.65
C ASN A 76 -9.59 26.66 -26.04
N PRO A 77 -8.91 26.03 -25.06
CA PRO A 77 -7.63 25.40 -25.31
C PRO A 77 -7.80 24.09 -26.08
N LYS A 78 -7.12 23.97 -27.23
CA LYS A 78 -7.08 22.71 -27.99
C LYS A 78 -6.21 21.69 -27.27
N ALA A 79 -6.75 20.48 -27.08
CA ALA A 79 -6.00 19.37 -26.51
C ALA A 79 -4.79 19.00 -27.38
N PRO A 80 -3.68 18.54 -26.78
CA PRO A 80 -2.56 18.00 -27.56
C PRO A 80 -3.03 16.82 -28.43
N LEU A 81 -2.35 16.64 -29.56
CA LEU A 81 -2.45 15.41 -30.35
C LEU A 81 -1.37 14.45 -29.86
N LEU A 82 -1.75 13.20 -29.63
CA LEU A 82 -0.80 12.15 -29.30
C LEU A 82 -0.38 11.39 -30.58
N PRO A 83 0.86 10.90 -30.68
CA PRO A 83 1.27 10.02 -31.77
C PRO A 83 0.38 8.78 -31.86
N VAL A 84 0.03 8.38 -33.09
CA VAL A 84 -0.74 7.17 -33.37
C VAL A 84 0.20 6.14 -33.99
N ARG A 85 0.24 4.94 -33.40
CA ARG A 85 0.99 3.80 -33.93
C ARG A 85 0.23 3.13 -35.09
N LEU A 86 0.92 2.28 -35.84
CA LEU A 86 0.34 1.50 -36.95
C LEU A 86 -0.76 0.53 -36.50
N ASP A 87 -0.81 0.20 -35.21
CA ASP A 87 -1.85 -0.62 -34.58
C ASP A 87 -3.04 0.21 -34.05
N GLY A 88 -3.00 1.54 -34.22
CA GLY A 88 -4.04 2.46 -33.75
C GLY A 88 -3.91 2.87 -32.28
N ASN A 89 -2.87 2.47 -31.57
CA ASN A 89 -2.66 2.91 -30.20
C ASN A 89 -2.12 4.34 -30.15
N LEU A 90 -2.65 5.15 -29.23
CA LEU A 90 -2.14 6.50 -28.96
C LEU A 90 -1.02 6.44 -27.94
N VAL A 91 0.11 7.09 -28.21
CA VAL A 91 1.28 7.09 -27.32
C VAL A 91 1.17 8.23 -26.31
N ILE A 92 0.99 7.92 -25.03
CA ILE A 92 1.14 8.90 -23.94
C ILE A 92 2.63 9.04 -23.60
N HIS A 93 3.36 7.91 -23.50
CA HIS A 93 4.81 7.89 -23.35
C HIS A 93 5.39 6.50 -23.66
N ASP A 94 6.47 6.42 -24.42
CA ASP A 94 7.14 5.17 -24.80
C ASP A 94 8.57 5.03 -24.26
N PHE A 95 9.11 6.09 -23.65
CA PHE A 95 10.46 6.11 -23.06
C PHE A 95 11.58 5.69 -24.04
N GLU A 96 11.37 5.88 -25.35
CA GLU A 96 12.36 5.61 -26.40
C GLU A 96 13.62 6.48 -26.27
N GLU A 97 13.46 7.67 -25.69
CA GLU A 97 14.49 8.68 -25.48
C GLU A 97 14.44 9.25 -24.05
N ASN A 98 15.56 9.80 -23.56
CA ASN A 98 15.59 10.48 -22.25
C ASN A 98 15.09 11.92 -22.33
N ASN A 99 13.78 12.06 -22.57
CA ASN A 99 13.10 13.33 -22.81
C ASN A 99 12.18 13.76 -21.65
N LEU A 100 12.22 13.10 -20.49
CA LEU A 100 11.33 13.41 -19.35
C LEU A 100 11.45 14.86 -18.85
N GLY A 101 12.62 15.49 -19.02
CA GLY A 101 12.86 16.91 -18.72
C GLY A 101 12.68 17.88 -19.89
N GLN A 102 12.24 17.41 -21.06
CA GLN A 102 12.08 18.21 -22.28
C GLN A 102 10.61 18.17 -22.73
N ASN A 103 10.19 19.14 -23.55
CA ASN A 103 8.91 18.99 -24.24
C ASN A 103 9.08 17.83 -25.22
N PRO A 104 8.31 16.74 -25.14
CA PRO A 104 8.42 15.68 -26.13
C PRO A 104 8.16 16.30 -27.50
N GLY A 105 9.08 16.12 -28.45
CA GLY A 105 9.06 16.77 -29.77
C GLY A 105 7.82 16.45 -30.64
N TRP A 106 6.90 15.63 -30.12
CA TRP A 106 5.62 15.25 -30.71
C TRP A 106 4.40 15.91 -30.05
N SER A 107 4.56 16.70 -28.97
CA SER A 107 3.45 17.39 -28.30
C SER A 107 3.35 18.85 -28.76
N PRO A 108 2.33 19.23 -29.54
CA PRO A 108 2.27 20.52 -30.23
C PRO A 108 1.81 21.69 -29.33
N VAL A 109 1.90 21.59 -28.00
CA VAL A 109 1.39 22.61 -27.06
C VAL A 109 2.49 23.03 -26.08
N HIS A 110 2.87 24.31 -26.09
CA HIS A 110 3.67 24.89 -25.01
C HIS A 110 2.86 24.87 -23.71
N ALA A 111 3.53 24.65 -22.57
CA ALA A 111 2.89 24.57 -21.25
C ALA A 111 1.92 25.76 -21.04
N THR A 112 0.63 25.46 -21.05
CA THR A 112 -0.43 26.47 -20.89
C THR A 112 -1.30 26.13 -19.70
N PRO A 113 -1.31 26.95 -18.64
CA PRO A 113 -2.17 26.73 -17.50
C PRO A 113 -3.64 26.69 -17.93
N LEU A 114 -4.35 25.63 -17.52
CA LEU A 114 -5.81 25.62 -17.60
C LEU A 114 -6.33 26.50 -16.46
N LYS A 115 -7.04 27.59 -16.80
CA LYS A 115 -7.61 28.51 -15.80
C LYS A 115 -8.55 27.74 -14.87
N ASP A 116 -8.36 27.92 -13.55
CA ASP A 116 -9.19 27.34 -12.49
C ASP A 116 -9.34 25.80 -12.54
N ASN A 117 -8.39 25.07 -13.14
CA ASN A 117 -8.45 23.61 -13.27
C ASN A 117 -7.38 22.92 -12.39
N PRO A 118 -7.75 21.95 -11.53
CA PRO A 118 -6.79 21.25 -10.66
C PRO A 118 -5.74 20.42 -11.42
N LEU A 119 -5.92 20.16 -12.72
CA LEU A 119 -5.02 19.37 -13.57
C LEU A 119 -3.75 20.11 -14.01
N GLY A 120 -3.62 21.42 -13.77
CA GLY A 120 -2.42 22.18 -14.12
C GLY A 120 -2.40 22.64 -15.58
N ALA A 121 -1.31 22.39 -16.31
CA ALA A 121 -1.09 22.91 -17.65
C ALA A 121 -1.22 21.85 -18.75
N LEU A 122 -1.73 22.25 -19.93
CA LEU A 122 -1.69 21.47 -21.17
C LEU A 122 -0.30 21.51 -21.78
N GLY A 123 0.14 20.37 -22.34
CA GLY A 123 1.46 20.25 -22.99
C GLY A 123 2.64 20.45 -22.03
N GLY A 124 3.86 20.44 -22.56
CA GLY A 124 5.11 20.61 -21.79
C GLY A 124 5.79 19.31 -21.35
N SER A 125 6.72 19.43 -20.39
CA SER A 125 7.51 18.31 -19.85
C SER A 125 6.86 17.66 -18.63
N TRP A 126 7.34 16.49 -18.24
CA TRP A 126 6.92 15.87 -16.98
C TRP A 126 7.36 16.73 -15.79
N GLN A 127 6.45 16.90 -14.83
CA GLN A 127 6.73 17.62 -13.59
C GLN A 127 7.27 16.63 -12.54
N ARG A 128 8.43 16.95 -11.97
CA ARG A 128 9.10 16.10 -10.99
C ARG A 128 9.07 16.71 -9.59
N GLU A 129 8.79 15.89 -8.60
CA GLU A 129 8.93 16.19 -7.17
C GLU A 129 9.78 15.11 -6.49
N GLY A 130 10.65 15.49 -5.57
CA GLY A 130 11.49 14.55 -4.81
C GLY A 130 12.71 14.03 -5.58
N ASP A 131 13.29 12.91 -5.12
CA ASP A 131 14.54 12.36 -5.61
C ASP A 131 14.46 10.95 -6.22
N ALA A 132 13.32 10.25 -6.10
CA ALA A 132 13.12 8.92 -6.69
C ALA A 132 13.33 8.89 -8.23
N PHE A 133 12.98 9.98 -8.90
CA PHE A 133 13.06 10.13 -10.36
C PHE A 133 14.28 10.99 -10.79
N ASN A 134 15.34 11.06 -9.98
CA ASN A 134 16.53 11.85 -10.36
C ASN A 134 17.50 11.14 -11.30
N ARG A 135 17.30 9.83 -11.54
CA ARG A 135 18.14 9.03 -12.43
C ARG A 135 17.33 8.47 -13.60
N ASP A 136 16.39 9.28 -14.08
CA ASP A 136 15.45 8.95 -15.14
C ASP A 136 16.08 8.13 -16.27
N LEU A 137 15.53 6.92 -16.43
CA LEU A 137 15.88 5.88 -17.39
C LEU A 137 17.26 5.21 -17.16
N GLN A 138 17.26 3.95 -16.69
CA GLN A 138 18.48 3.12 -16.52
C GLN A 138 18.45 1.77 -17.27
N SER A 139 17.83 1.72 -18.44
CA SER A 139 17.62 0.48 -19.23
C SER A 139 18.88 -0.14 -19.88
N GLY A 140 20.06 0.45 -19.68
CA GLY A 140 21.26 0.06 -20.41
C GLY A 140 22.09 -1.06 -19.76
N THR A 141 21.98 -1.28 -18.46
CA THR A 141 22.89 -2.23 -17.79
C THR A 141 22.44 -3.67 -18.01
N LYS A 142 23.39 -4.54 -18.35
CA LYS A 142 23.15 -5.99 -18.51
C LYS A 142 22.48 -6.61 -17.28
N MET A 143 22.72 -6.04 -16.09
CA MET A 143 22.09 -6.45 -14.84
C MET A 143 20.60 -6.10 -14.79
N MET A 144 20.22 -4.86 -15.12
CA MET A 144 18.81 -4.44 -15.10
C MET A 144 17.98 -5.18 -16.15
N ARG A 145 18.53 -5.40 -17.35
CA ARG A 145 17.85 -6.19 -18.41
C ARG A 145 17.58 -7.64 -17.99
N ARG A 146 18.44 -8.23 -17.15
CA ARG A 146 18.22 -9.57 -16.59
C ARG A 146 17.18 -9.58 -15.47
N ARG A 147 17.01 -8.45 -14.78
CA ARG A 147 16.15 -8.32 -13.61
C ARG A 147 14.68 -8.14 -13.98
N VAL A 148 14.39 -7.32 -15.00
CA VAL A 148 13.01 -6.94 -15.36
C VAL A 148 12.39 -7.75 -16.51
N GLY A 149 13.20 -8.62 -17.15
CA GLY A 149 12.75 -9.39 -18.32
C GLY A 149 12.70 -8.57 -19.61
N PRO A 150 11.94 -9.03 -20.64
CA PRO A 150 11.77 -8.30 -21.89
C PRO A 150 10.95 -7.01 -21.68
N PHE A 151 11.31 -5.95 -22.41
CA PHE A 151 10.61 -4.66 -22.45
C PHE A 151 10.65 -4.15 -23.90
N GLU A 152 9.67 -3.35 -24.30
CA GLU A 152 9.46 -2.93 -25.69
C GLU A 152 10.38 -1.77 -26.07
N GLY A 153 10.47 -0.76 -25.19
CA GLY A 153 11.20 0.46 -25.46
C GLY A 153 12.73 0.28 -25.51
N LYS A 154 13.45 1.25 -26.07
CA LYS A 154 14.92 1.34 -25.88
C LYS A 154 15.27 1.62 -24.41
N LEU A 155 14.44 2.40 -23.73
CA LEU A 155 14.58 2.68 -22.32
C LEU A 155 13.28 2.44 -21.55
N PHE A 156 13.43 2.26 -20.23
CA PHE A 156 12.33 2.18 -19.30
C PHE A 156 12.67 3.01 -18.06
N LEU A 157 11.66 3.57 -17.43
CA LEU A 157 11.77 4.32 -16.18
C LEU A 157 11.89 3.36 -15.00
N THR A 158 12.81 3.66 -14.10
CA THR A 158 12.99 2.92 -12.86
C THR A 158 13.33 3.86 -11.72
N THR A 159 12.71 3.65 -10.56
CA THR A 159 13.09 4.30 -9.31
C THR A 159 14.08 3.49 -8.49
N ILE A 160 14.51 2.32 -8.99
CA ILE A 160 15.56 1.52 -8.35
C ILE A 160 16.84 2.36 -8.28
N SER A 161 17.26 2.65 -7.06
CA SER A 161 18.47 3.43 -6.79
C SER A 161 19.41 2.68 -5.84
N ASN A 162 20.64 3.18 -5.69
CA ASN A 162 21.62 2.63 -4.75
C ASN A 162 21.22 2.85 -3.27
N SER A 163 20.16 3.63 -3.03
CA SER A 163 19.60 3.94 -1.71
C SER A 163 18.11 3.63 -1.71
N GLN A 164 17.64 2.73 -0.84
CA GLN A 164 16.21 2.42 -0.66
C GLN A 164 15.41 3.55 0.02
N ARG A 165 15.91 4.79 -0.04
CA ARG A 165 15.37 5.95 0.67
C ARG A 165 14.90 7.08 -0.23
N SER A 166 15.03 6.96 -1.56
CA SER A 166 14.56 8.02 -2.46
C SER A 166 13.05 7.93 -2.62
N VAL A 167 12.37 9.08 -2.58
CA VAL A 167 10.92 9.20 -2.74
C VAL A 167 10.59 10.36 -3.68
N GLY A 168 9.47 10.30 -4.38
CA GLY A 168 9.10 11.34 -5.33
C GLY A 168 7.81 11.07 -6.09
N SER A 169 7.52 11.97 -7.02
CA SER A 169 6.48 11.79 -8.03
C SER A 169 6.90 12.39 -9.37
N LEU A 170 6.37 11.81 -10.45
CA LEU A 170 6.54 12.28 -11.81
C LEU A 170 5.15 12.40 -12.46
N ARG A 171 4.74 13.61 -12.86
CA ARG A 171 3.41 13.89 -13.42
C ARG A 171 3.50 14.25 -14.89
N SER A 172 2.70 13.60 -15.73
CA SER A 172 2.66 13.88 -17.15
C SER A 172 1.99 15.23 -17.42
N PRO A 173 2.22 15.82 -18.60
CA PRO A 173 1.32 16.81 -19.16
C PRO A 173 -0.12 16.30 -19.23
N VAL A 174 -1.07 17.23 -19.30
CA VAL A 174 -2.49 16.91 -19.49
C VAL A 174 -2.74 16.48 -20.94
N PHE A 175 -3.48 15.40 -21.13
CA PHE A 175 -3.92 14.86 -22.41
C PHE A 175 -5.44 14.61 -22.41
N LEU A 176 -6.01 14.37 -23.59
CA LEU A 176 -7.42 14.03 -23.75
C LEU A 176 -7.59 12.51 -23.78
N ILE A 177 -8.60 11.98 -23.09
CA ILE A 177 -8.93 10.55 -23.15
C ILE A 177 -9.74 10.28 -24.42
N GLU A 178 -9.14 9.61 -25.39
CA GLU A 178 -9.72 9.39 -26.72
C GLU A 178 -10.04 7.91 -27.02
N GLN A 179 -9.51 6.97 -26.23
CA GLN A 179 -9.81 5.54 -26.32
C GLN A 179 -10.30 4.97 -24.99
N ASP A 180 -10.63 3.68 -25.01
CA ASP A 180 -11.37 3.00 -23.94
C ASP A 180 -10.49 2.59 -22.76
N TYR A 181 -9.19 2.37 -23.00
CA TYR A 181 -8.23 1.94 -21.99
C TYR A 181 -6.96 2.77 -22.01
N VAL A 182 -6.37 2.99 -20.83
CA VAL A 182 -4.97 3.39 -20.68
C VAL A 182 -4.17 2.14 -20.34
N LEU A 183 -3.34 1.69 -21.27
CA LEU A 183 -2.49 0.50 -21.13
C LEU A 183 -1.10 0.91 -20.64
N ILE A 184 -0.65 0.26 -19.58
CA ILE A 184 0.62 0.56 -18.92
C ILE A 184 1.43 -0.73 -18.83
N ARG A 185 2.68 -0.68 -19.30
CA ARG A 185 3.65 -1.75 -19.08
C ARG A 185 4.48 -1.40 -17.86
N MET A 186 4.25 -2.11 -16.74
CA MET A 186 4.84 -1.75 -15.45
C MET A 186 5.25 -2.97 -14.59
N SER A 187 6.11 -2.73 -13.61
CA SER A 187 6.47 -3.68 -12.55
C SER A 187 6.88 -2.94 -11.26
N GLY A 188 7.15 -3.68 -10.19
CA GLY A 188 7.61 -3.13 -8.91
C GLY A 188 6.66 -3.45 -7.76
N GLY A 189 6.68 -2.59 -6.74
CA GLY A 189 5.97 -2.82 -5.49
C GLY A 189 4.45 -2.75 -5.57
N GLY A 190 3.80 -3.66 -4.85
CA GLY A 190 2.38 -3.71 -4.61
C GLY A 190 1.99 -2.93 -3.36
N HIS A 191 2.30 -1.63 -3.33
CA HIS A 191 2.03 -0.73 -2.19
C HIS A 191 1.00 0.35 -2.57
N PRO A 192 -0.32 0.06 -2.52
CA PRO A 192 -1.36 1.00 -2.90
C PRO A 192 -1.23 2.37 -2.23
N GLY A 193 -1.32 3.44 -3.04
CA GLY A 193 -1.21 4.83 -2.58
C GLY A 193 0.23 5.31 -2.32
N GLN A 194 1.21 4.41 -2.22
CA GLN A 194 2.62 4.77 -2.03
C GLN A 194 3.47 4.50 -3.26
N ILE A 195 3.28 3.36 -3.93
CA ILE A 195 3.95 3.01 -5.18
C ILE A 195 2.89 2.69 -6.22
N CYS A 196 2.61 3.63 -7.10
CA CYS A 196 1.52 3.48 -8.05
C CYS A 196 1.64 4.37 -9.28
N VAL A 197 0.92 3.97 -10.32
CA VAL A 197 0.56 4.78 -11.47
C VAL A 197 -0.88 5.23 -11.27
N ASN A 198 -1.12 6.53 -11.15
CA ASN A 198 -2.43 7.13 -10.96
C ASN A 198 -2.88 7.83 -12.25
N LEU A 199 -4.17 7.69 -12.59
CA LEU A 199 -4.83 8.54 -13.57
C LEU A 199 -5.66 9.59 -12.84
N HIS A 200 -5.37 10.86 -13.11
CA HIS A 200 -6.06 12.01 -12.52
C HIS A 200 -6.96 12.67 -13.56
N THR A 201 -8.20 12.98 -13.19
CA THR A 201 -9.08 13.92 -13.90
C THR A 201 -9.34 15.15 -13.02
N ALA A 202 -10.21 16.07 -13.46
CA ALA A 202 -10.61 17.21 -12.62
C ALA A 202 -11.23 16.79 -11.28
N ALA A 203 -11.78 15.57 -11.18
CA ALA A 203 -12.35 15.00 -9.96
C ALA A 203 -11.31 14.33 -9.02
N GLY A 204 -10.02 14.43 -9.34
CA GLY A 204 -8.91 13.79 -8.63
C GLY A 204 -8.54 12.43 -9.22
N VAL A 205 -8.02 11.51 -8.39
CA VAL A 205 -7.62 10.17 -8.84
C VAL A 205 -8.85 9.32 -9.17
N VAL A 206 -8.93 8.86 -10.41
CA VAL A 206 -10.04 8.01 -10.92
C VAL A 206 -9.63 6.57 -11.15
N ARG A 207 -8.34 6.29 -11.38
CA ARG A 207 -7.75 4.95 -11.49
C ARG A 207 -6.36 4.94 -10.85
N SER A 208 -5.99 3.81 -10.27
CA SER A 208 -4.66 3.59 -9.72
C SER A 208 -4.24 2.15 -9.94
N ALA A 209 -2.99 1.95 -10.35
CA ALA A 209 -2.38 0.65 -10.54
C ALA A 209 -1.07 0.57 -9.74
N THR A 210 -0.83 -0.57 -9.10
CA THR A 210 0.45 -0.92 -8.45
C THR A 210 1.11 -2.04 -9.23
N GLY A 211 2.38 -2.32 -8.94
CA GLY A 211 2.98 -3.60 -9.30
C GLY A 211 2.45 -4.75 -8.43
N SER A 212 2.96 -5.95 -8.66
CA SER A 212 2.60 -7.18 -7.96
C SER A 212 3.65 -7.67 -6.97
N ASN A 213 4.59 -6.80 -6.55
CA ASN A 213 5.83 -7.19 -5.89
C ASN A 213 6.65 -8.13 -6.77
N ASP A 214 6.78 -7.76 -8.05
CA ASP A 214 7.58 -8.46 -9.05
C ASP A 214 8.37 -7.43 -9.86
N ASP A 215 9.59 -7.79 -10.27
CA ASP A 215 10.41 -6.98 -11.16
C ASP A 215 10.06 -7.21 -12.64
N TYR A 216 9.39 -8.32 -12.98
CA TYR A 216 8.96 -8.59 -14.35
C TYR A 216 7.81 -7.68 -14.79
N PHE A 217 7.94 -7.12 -15.99
CA PHE A 217 6.90 -6.29 -16.58
C PHE A 217 5.61 -7.07 -16.87
N GLU A 218 4.50 -6.54 -16.37
CA GLU A 218 3.14 -6.94 -16.74
C GLU A 218 2.45 -5.82 -17.51
N ASN A 219 1.40 -6.18 -18.25
CA ASN A 219 0.49 -5.23 -18.86
C ASN A 219 -0.68 -4.97 -17.91
N VAL A 220 -0.95 -3.69 -17.64
CA VAL A 220 -2.06 -3.24 -16.80
C VAL A 220 -2.91 -2.27 -17.59
N ALA A 221 -4.20 -2.58 -17.79
CA ALA A 221 -5.12 -1.71 -18.51
C ALA A 221 -6.10 -1.04 -17.54
N MET A 222 -6.09 0.29 -17.47
CA MET A 222 -7.12 1.05 -16.77
C MET A 222 -8.31 1.27 -17.71
N ASP A 223 -9.50 0.79 -17.35
CA ASP A 223 -10.74 1.06 -18.08
C ASP A 223 -11.17 2.51 -17.84
N VAL A 224 -11.17 3.32 -18.90
CA VAL A 224 -11.44 4.77 -18.85
C VAL A 224 -12.62 5.17 -19.73
N ARG A 225 -13.46 4.21 -20.16
CA ARG A 225 -14.61 4.46 -21.04
C ARG A 225 -15.54 5.56 -20.53
N GLU A 226 -15.76 5.60 -19.20
CA GLU A 226 -16.58 6.63 -18.55
C GLU A 226 -15.99 8.04 -18.59
N PHE A 227 -14.70 8.18 -18.91
CA PHE A 227 -13.96 9.44 -18.95
C PHE A 227 -13.59 9.88 -20.37
N ARG A 228 -14.11 9.24 -21.42
CA ARG A 228 -13.87 9.65 -22.81
C ARG A 228 -14.24 11.12 -23.02
N GLY A 229 -13.36 11.85 -23.72
CA GLY A 229 -13.49 13.29 -23.95
C GLY A 229 -13.14 14.17 -22.75
N GLN A 230 -12.74 13.60 -21.61
CA GLN A 230 -12.24 14.37 -20.47
C GLN A 230 -10.72 14.52 -20.53
N PHE A 231 -10.23 15.61 -19.94
CA PHE A 231 -8.81 15.82 -19.71
C PHE A 231 -8.31 14.97 -18.54
N ALA A 232 -7.13 14.39 -18.70
CA ALA A 232 -6.46 13.61 -17.67
C ALA A 232 -4.94 13.79 -17.68
N ARG A 233 -4.29 13.33 -16.62
CA ARG A 233 -2.83 13.18 -16.54
C ARG A 233 -2.45 11.93 -15.78
N ILE A 234 -1.26 11.41 -16.07
CA ILE A 234 -0.64 10.32 -15.33
C ILE A 234 0.22 10.89 -14.21
N GLU A 235 0.19 10.25 -13.04
CA GLU A 235 1.16 10.44 -11.98
C GLU A 235 1.83 9.10 -11.65
N LEU A 236 3.15 9.07 -11.77
CA LEU A 236 3.98 7.98 -11.26
C LEU A 236 4.44 8.39 -9.85
N ARG A 237 4.14 7.56 -8.86
CA ARG A 237 4.38 7.86 -7.45
C ARG A 237 5.23 6.75 -6.84
N ASP A 238 6.29 7.15 -6.13
CA ASP A 238 7.09 6.26 -5.29
C ASP A 238 7.40 6.95 -3.97
N GLN A 239 6.71 6.55 -2.90
CA GLN A 239 6.79 7.14 -1.56
C GLN A 239 7.16 6.13 -0.48
N HIS A 240 7.47 4.89 -0.85
CA HIS A 240 7.67 3.80 0.11
C HIS A 240 9.15 3.52 0.37
N ARG A 241 9.55 3.55 1.65
CA ARG A 241 10.93 3.30 2.10
C ARG A 241 11.03 1.89 2.69
N GLY A 242 11.20 0.87 1.84
CA GLY A 242 11.31 -0.52 2.30
C GLY A 242 11.47 -1.54 1.18
N LEU A 243 11.29 -2.83 1.52
CA LEU A 243 11.29 -3.90 0.53
C LEU A 243 10.19 -3.67 -0.50
N TRP A 244 10.51 -3.93 -1.78
CA TRP A 244 9.65 -3.57 -2.92
C TRP A 244 9.33 -2.07 -3.03
N GLY A 245 10.18 -1.21 -2.46
CA GLY A 245 10.15 0.25 -2.58
C GLY A 245 10.66 0.76 -3.93
N HIS A 246 10.10 0.29 -5.04
CA HIS A 246 10.42 0.80 -6.37
C HIS A 246 9.29 0.56 -7.39
N LEU A 247 9.32 1.33 -8.48
CA LEU A 247 8.43 1.26 -9.64
C LEU A 247 9.25 1.21 -10.92
N ASN A 248 8.86 0.33 -11.86
CA ASN A 248 9.37 0.35 -13.23
C ASN A 248 8.21 0.59 -14.21
N VAL A 249 8.43 1.42 -15.23
CA VAL A 249 7.44 1.71 -16.29
C VAL A 249 8.15 1.76 -17.63
N ASP A 250 7.62 1.03 -18.62
CA ASP A 250 8.20 0.89 -19.95
C ASP A 250 7.39 1.60 -21.02
N GLU A 251 6.06 1.48 -21.02
CA GLU A 251 5.18 2.17 -21.97
C GLU A 251 3.85 2.56 -21.32
N ILE A 252 3.29 3.66 -21.81
CA ILE A 252 1.97 4.17 -21.46
C ILE A 252 1.25 4.54 -22.76
N LEU A 253 0.19 3.81 -23.08
CA LEU A 253 -0.58 3.96 -24.31
C LEU A 253 -2.07 4.17 -23.99
N MET A 254 -2.83 4.73 -24.92
CA MET A 254 -4.28 4.51 -24.97
C MET A 254 -4.63 3.54 -26.08
N THR A 255 -5.56 2.64 -25.79
CA THR A 255 -5.95 1.55 -26.68
C THR A 255 -7.45 1.29 -26.60
N SER A 256 -8.01 0.71 -27.67
CA SER A 256 -9.43 0.38 -27.79
C SER A 256 -9.78 -0.95 -27.12
N GLN A 257 -8.78 -1.80 -26.87
CA GLN A 257 -8.94 -3.11 -26.25
C GLN A 257 -7.88 -3.31 -25.16
N PRO A 258 -8.18 -3.99 -24.05
CA PRO A 258 -7.24 -4.08 -22.94
C PRO A 258 -6.01 -4.96 -23.23
N ALA A 259 -5.92 -5.63 -24.38
CA ALA A 259 -4.95 -6.69 -24.66
C ALA A 259 -4.98 -7.81 -23.60
N ASP A 260 -3.96 -8.66 -23.55
CA ASP A 260 -3.75 -9.61 -22.44
C ASP A 260 -3.16 -8.83 -21.25
N SER A 261 -4.03 -8.28 -20.40
CA SER A 261 -3.65 -7.42 -19.29
C SER A 261 -4.50 -7.62 -18.05
N ARG A 262 -3.96 -7.17 -16.92
CA ARG A 262 -4.72 -6.99 -15.68
C ARG A 262 -5.57 -5.72 -15.78
N VAL A 263 -6.90 -5.88 -15.85
CA VAL A 263 -7.83 -4.76 -16.01
C VAL A 263 -8.19 -4.11 -14.68
N ILE A 264 -8.06 -2.78 -14.60
CA ILE A 264 -8.48 -1.93 -13.48
C ILE A 264 -9.70 -1.11 -13.90
N SER A 265 -10.87 -1.47 -13.37
CA SER A 265 -12.14 -0.78 -13.67
C SER A 265 -12.71 0.01 -12.49
N SER A 266 -12.26 -0.26 -11.26
CA SER A 266 -12.73 0.43 -10.07
C SER A 266 -11.93 1.71 -9.78
N ARG A 267 -12.63 2.73 -9.27
CA ARG A 267 -11.96 3.85 -8.60
C ARG A 267 -11.09 3.33 -7.45
N PRO A 268 -9.85 3.82 -7.27
CA PRO A 268 -9.05 3.41 -6.13
C PRO A 268 -9.77 3.76 -4.83
N ALA A 269 -9.56 2.92 -3.81
CA ALA A 269 -9.97 3.26 -2.46
C ALA A 269 -9.38 4.64 -2.10
N PRO A 270 -10.11 5.50 -1.38
CA PRO A 270 -9.54 6.72 -0.84
C PRO A 270 -8.22 6.39 -0.14
N PRO A 271 -7.19 7.25 -0.24
CA PRO A 271 -5.95 7.03 0.50
C PRO A 271 -6.32 6.71 1.94
N ALA A 272 -5.73 5.64 2.49
CA ALA A 272 -5.92 5.30 3.89
C ALA A 272 -5.66 6.59 4.67
N PRO A 273 -6.67 7.09 5.41
CA PRO A 273 -6.58 8.42 5.97
C PRO A 273 -5.34 8.48 6.84
N THR A 274 -4.46 9.42 6.53
CA THR A 274 -3.30 9.74 7.36
C THR A 274 -3.84 10.35 8.65
N GLY A 275 -4.14 9.47 9.61
CA GLY A 275 -4.81 9.85 10.84
C GLY A 275 -5.39 8.66 11.57
N GLY A 276 -5.86 8.92 12.78
CA GLY A 276 -6.65 7.97 13.52
C GLY A 276 -8.13 8.04 13.20
N LEU A 277 -8.88 7.20 13.89
CA LEU A 277 -10.33 7.07 13.87
C LEU A 277 -10.86 7.38 15.26
N VAL A 278 -11.93 8.16 15.35
CA VAL A 278 -12.73 8.29 16.57
C VAL A 278 -14.18 7.96 16.24
N ILE A 279 -14.78 7.08 17.04
CA ILE A 279 -16.22 6.86 17.06
C ILE A 279 -16.73 7.47 18.35
N SER A 280 -17.66 8.41 18.24
CA SER A 280 -18.26 9.12 19.37
C SER A 280 -19.77 9.25 19.20
N GLY A 281 -20.46 9.80 20.21
CA GLY A 281 -21.90 10.06 20.17
C GLY A 281 -22.35 10.96 19.01
N SER A 282 -21.45 11.77 18.45
CA SER A 282 -21.72 12.60 17.27
C SER A 282 -21.45 11.90 15.93
N GLY A 283 -20.96 10.65 15.95
CA GLY A 283 -20.68 9.85 14.76
C GLY A 283 -19.22 9.45 14.62
N GLN A 284 -18.82 9.14 13.39
CA GLN A 284 -17.48 8.72 13.05
C GLN A 284 -16.66 9.90 12.52
N HIS A 285 -15.47 10.11 13.07
CA HIS A 285 -14.52 11.15 12.70
C HIS A 285 -13.18 10.54 12.34
N GLN A 286 -12.52 11.10 11.34
CA GLN A 286 -11.26 10.55 10.83
C GLN A 286 -10.25 11.66 10.57
N GLY A 287 -9.01 11.46 11.02
CA GLY A 287 -7.95 12.47 10.99
C GLY A 287 -6.93 12.26 12.10
N VAL A 288 -5.84 13.03 12.09
CA VAL A 288 -4.81 12.94 13.14
C VAL A 288 -5.46 13.19 14.50
N LEU A 289 -5.24 12.27 15.44
CA LEU A 289 -5.76 12.40 16.80
C LEU A 289 -4.71 13.05 17.69
N THR A 290 -5.05 14.18 18.29
CA THR A 290 -4.20 14.85 19.27
C THR A 290 -4.91 14.94 20.59
N LEU A 291 -4.15 14.77 21.67
CA LEU A 291 -4.64 14.97 23.02
C LEU A 291 -3.85 16.12 23.64
N GLU A 292 -4.56 17.21 23.93
CA GLU A 292 -3.97 18.42 24.50
C GLU A 292 -4.84 18.92 25.65
N ASN A 293 -4.23 19.19 26.80
CA ASN A 293 -4.92 19.69 28.00
C ASN A 293 -6.15 18.83 28.42
N GLY A 294 -6.10 17.51 28.19
CA GLY A 294 -7.19 16.58 28.48
C GLY A 294 -8.31 16.55 27.44
N GLN A 295 -8.22 17.34 26.36
CA GLN A 295 -9.19 17.37 25.27
C GLN A 295 -8.67 16.59 24.07
N LEU A 296 -9.42 15.58 23.64
CA LEU A 296 -9.14 14.86 22.40
C LEU A 296 -9.66 15.67 21.20
N SER A 297 -8.83 15.78 20.17
CA SER A 297 -9.20 16.37 18.89
C SER A 297 -8.94 15.39 17.74
N CYS A 298 -9.74 15.47 16.69
CA CYS A 298 -9.59 14.68 15.46
C CYS A 298 -9.53 15.63 14.27
N GLY A 299 -8.40 15.63 13.54
CA GLY A 299 -8.19 16.54 12.42
C GLY A 299 -8.27 18.02 12.83
N GLY A 300 -7.83 18.34 14.05
CA GLY A 300 -7.85 19.70 14.62
C GLY A 300 -9.19 20.17 15.17
N LYS A 301 -10.23 19.33 15.14
CA LYS A 301 -11.54 19.62 15.75
C LYS A 301 -11.68 18.86 17.06
N ALA A 302 -12.07 19.56 18.13
CA ALA A 302 -12.33 18.93 19.41
C ALA A 302 -13.48 17.91 19.31
N VAL A 303 -13.33 16.78 20.01
CA VAL A 303 -14.37 15.77 20.13
C VAL A 303 -15.14 16.06 21.43
N ASP A 304 -16.26 16.77 21.30
CA ASP A 304 -17.06 17.28 22.44
C ASP A 304 -18.20 16.34 22.86
N SER A 305 -18.21 15.12 22.32
CA SER A 305 -19.22 14.08 22.59
C SER A 305 -18.58 12.86 23.25
N GLU A 306 -19.39 12.03 23.91
CA GLU A 306 -18.92 10.76 24.50
C GLU A 306 -18.16 9.91 23.48
N ILE A 307 -16.93 9.53 23.80
CA ILE A 307 -16.05 8.73 22.94
C ILE A 307 -16.30 7.25 23.24
N PHE A 308 -16.43 6.43 22.20
CA PHE A 308 -16.59 4.98 22.29
C PHE A 308 -15.33 4.23 21.87
N LEU A 309 -14.70 4.66 20.77
CA LEU A 309 -13.48 4.06 20.23
C LEU A 309 -12.56 5.15 19.71
N THR A 310 -11.27 5.02 20.01
CA THR A 310 -10.20 5.72 19.30
C THR A 310 -9.23 4.69 18.73
N VAL A 311 -8.72 4.95 17.52
CA VAL A 311 -7.65 4.16 16.90
C VAL A 311 -6.63 5.13 16.32
N ASN A 312 -5.47 5.24 16.92
CA ASN A 312 -4.33 6.00 16.40
C ASN A 312 -3.61 5.22 15.30
N SER A 313 -3.01 5.95 14.35
CA SER A 313 -2.08 5.34 13.40
C SER A 313 -0.88 4.76 14.13
N LEU A 314 -0.40 3.59 13.69
CA LEU A 314 0.83 3.01 14.24
C LEU A 314 2.06 3.79 13.73
N PRO A 315 3.07 4.06 14.57
CA PRO A 315 4.34 4.60 14.12
C PRO A 315 5.01 3.70 13.08
N GLU A 316 5.69 4.29 12.09
CA GLU A 316 6.39 3.55 11.03
C GLU A 316 7.50 2.63 11.56
N SER A 317 8.11 2.99 12.70
CA SER A 317 9.13 2.18 13.38
C SER A 317 8.76 1.96 14.85
N ILE A 318 8.43 0.72 15.21
CA ILE A 318 8.15 0.32 16.59
C ILE A 318 9.23 -0.67 17.02
N SER A 319 9.99 -0.30 18.06
CA SER A 319 10.89 -1.24 18.72
C SER A 319 10.07 -2.14 19.63
N ARG A 320 10.08 -3.45 19.39
CA ARG A 320 9.41 -4.42 20.26
C ARG A 320 10.44 -5.17 21.09
N LEU A 321 10.15 -5.37 22.37
CA LEU A 321 10.96 -6.29 23.16
C LEU A 321 10.67 -7.71 22.67
N PRO A 322 11.65 -8.62 22.77
CA PRO A 322 11.47 -9.98 22.30
C PRO A 322 10.49 -10.76 23.17
N GLY A 323 10.27 -10.36 24.43
CA GLY A 323 9.42 -11.08 25.37
C GLY A 323 8.03 -10.50 25.52
N ALA A 324 7.14 -11.29 26.12
CA ALA A 324 5.81 -10.86 26.52
C ALA A 324 5.39 -11.61 27.79
N ILE A 325 4.43 -11.05 28.52
CA ILE A 325 3.70 -11.80 29.55
C ILE A 325 2.21 -11.78 29.21
N ARG A 326 1.53 -12.88 29.52
CA ARG A 326 0.07 -12.97 29.39
C ARG A 326 -0.52 -13.17 30.76
N LEU A 327 -1.51 -12.37 31.12
CA LEU A 327 -2.19 -12.46 32.40
C LEU A 327 -3.41 -13.37 32.29
N LEU A 328 -3.87 -13.88 33.43
CA LEU A 328 -5.06 -14.73 33.52
C LEU A 328 -6.33 -14.00 33.08
N ASN A 329 -6.41 -12.69 33.29
CA ASN A 329 -7.55 -11.86 32.88
C ASN A 329 -7.62 -11.61 31.36
N GLY A 330 -6.62 -12.07 30.59
CA GLY A 330 -6.55 -11.92 29.14
C GLY A 330 -5.65 -10.80 28.64
N GLU A 331 -5.04 -10.00 29.53
CA GLU A 331 -4.06 -8.99 29.12
C GLU A 331 -2.79 -9.60 28.55
N VAL A 332 -2.14 -8.82 27.68
CA VAL A 332 -0.88 -9.18 27.05
C VAL A 332 0.05 -8.00 27.17
N TRP A 333 1.19 -8.14 27.84
CA TRP A 333 2.15 -7.04 27.97
C TRP A 333 3.41 -7.39 27.22
N ASN A 334 3.81 -6.54 26.28
CA ASN A 334 5.10 -6.65 25.61
C ASN A 334 6.19 -6.17 26.58
N ALA A 335 6.96 -7.12 27.11
CA ALA A 335 7.91 -6.84 28.18
C ALA A 335 9.04 -7.86 28.22
N GLU A 336 10.25 -7.39 28.51
CA GLU A 336 11.39 -8.26 28.80
C GLU A 336 11.17 -8.91 30.18
N VAL A 337 11.14 -10.24 30.22
CA VAL A 337 11.15 -10.96 31.49
C VAL A 337 12.56 -10.92 32.09
N LYS A 338 12.71 -10.47 33.34
CA LYS A 338 14.03 -10.33 34.00
C LYS A 338 14.32 -11.48 34.96
N THR A 339 13.67 -11.50 36.11
CA THR A 339 13.94 -12.44 37.20
C THR A 339 12.66 -12.82 37.93
N VAL A 340 12.70 -13.95 38.64
CA VAL A 340 11.66 -14.33 39.60
C VAL A 340 12.24 -14.31 40.99
N GLU A 341 11.58 -13.60 41.90
CA GLU A 341 11.95 -13.43 43.30
C GLU A 341 10.85 -13.98 44.21
N GLY A 342 11.19 -14.26 45.46
CA GLY A 342 10.26 -14.79 46.46
C GLY A 342 10.11 -16.31 46.44
N ALA A 343 9.21 -16.81 47.30
CA ALA A 343 9.05 -18.25 47.55
C ALA A 343 7.58 -18.67 47.55
N GLY A 344 7.33 -19.93 47.17
CA GLY A 344 5.99 -20.52 47.14
C GLY A 344 5.00 -19.71 46.29
N ARG A 345 3.85 -19.36 46.87
CA ARG A 345 2.79 -18.57 46.21
C ARG A 345 3.07 -17.07 46.15
N LYS A 346 4.10 -16.58 46.84
CA LYS A 346 4.49 -15.15 46.89
C LYS A 346 5.58 -14.80 45.86
N LYS A 347 5.71 -15.59 44.79
CA LYS A 347 6.69 -15.32 43.75
C LYS A 347 6.27 -14.09 42.94
N LEU A 348 7.21 -13.18 42.73
CA LEU A 348 7.04 -12.00 41.90
C LEU A 348 7.95 -12.12 40.67
N LEU A 349 7.40 -11.83 39.50
CA LEU A 349 8.11 -11.70 38.24
C LEU A 349 8.51 -10.25 38.04
N ASN A 350 9.82 -9.99 37.94
CA ASN A 350 10.32 -8.69 37.51
C ASN A 350 10.31 -8.66 35.97
N ILE A 351 9.69 -7.63 35.41
CA ILE A 351 9.64 -7.38 33.97
C ILE A 351 10.10 -5.95 33.65
N ARG A 352 10.44 -5.70 32.39
CA ARG A 352 10.70 -4.35 31.87
C ARG A 352 9.89 -4.11 30.60
N SER A 353 8.95 -3.16 30.65
CA SER A 353 8.26 -2.61 29.47
C SER A 353 9.03 -1.40 28.93
N GLN A 354 8.91 -1.13 27.63
CA GLN A 354 9.40 0.13 27.06
C GLN A 354 8.51 1.32 27.41
N ILE A 355 7.21 1.09 27.65
CA ILE A 355 6.23 2.15 27.85
C ILE A 355 6.07 2.51 29.32
N PHE A 356 5.96 1.50 30.20
CA PHE A 356 5.68 1.70 31.63
C PHE A 356 6.79 1.17 32.56
N GLY A 357 8.00 0.99 32.02
CA GLY A 357 9.22 0.75 32.80
C GLY A 357 9.29 -0.62 33.48
N GLU A 358 10.07 -0.71 34.56
CA GLU A 358 10.21 -1.94 35.34
C GLU A 358 9.04 -2.15 36.30
N GLN A 359 8.51 -3.38 36.33
CA GLN A 359 7.36 -3.75 37.15
C GLN A 359 7.56 -5.10 37.83
N LYS A 360 6.92 -5.26 39.00
CA LYS A 360 6.86 -6.53 39.74
C LYS A 360 5.45 -7.09 39.69
N VAL A 361 5.28 -8.22 39.02
CA VAL A 361 3.97 -8.84 38.79
C VAL A 361 3.86 -10.13 39.59
N PRO A 362 2.77 -10.38 40.33
CA PRO A 362 2.55 -11.67 40.99
C PRO A 362 2.57 -12.81 39.98
N LEU A 363 3.41 -13.83 40.21
CA LEU A 363 3.48 -14.99 39.32
C LEU A 363 2.12 -15.72 39.21
N SER A 364 1.30 -15.62 40.26
CA SER A 364 -0.04 -16.19 40.32
C SER A 364 -1.07 -15.48 39.44
N SER A 365 -0.81 -14.27 38.93
CA SER A 365 -1.71 -13.59 38.00
C SER A 365 -1.40 -13.89 36.53
N LEU A 366 -0.34 -14.66 36.26
CA LEU A 366 0.14 -14.93 34.89
C LEU A 366 -0.40 -16.23 34.33
N ALA A 367 -0.85 -16.18 33.08
CA ALA A 367 -1.11 -17.35 32.25
C ALA A 367 0.20 -17.87 31.62
N SER A 368 1.06 -16.98 31.14
CA SER A 368 2.36 -17.36 30.59
C SER A 368 3.39 -16.25 30.66
N MET A 369 4.66 -16.63 30.60
CA MET A 369 5.79 -15.74 30.34
C MET A 369 6.52 -16.20 29.09
N GLU A 370 6.76 -15.28 28.17
CA GLU A 370 7.37 -15.50 26.87
C GLU A 370 8.71 -14.74 26.84
N PHE A 371 9.79 -15.46 26.53
CA PHE A 371 11.14 -14.88 26.37
C PHE A 371 11.39 -14.48 24.93
N VAL A 372 10.71 -15.17 24.01
CA VAL A 372 10.53 -14.82 22.61
C VAL A 372 9.02 -14.86 22.34
N ALA A 373 8.50 -13.80 21.74
CA ALA A 373 7.09 -13.63 21.44
C ALA A 373 6.57 -14.81 20.61
N GLY A 374 5.47 -15.40 21.08
CA GLY A 374 4.85 -16.54 20.45
C GLY A 374 3.78 -16.18 19.43
N GLU A 375 3.70 -16.96 18.37
CA GLU A 375 2.64 -16.88 17.36
C GLU A 375 1.29 -17.38 17.92
N PRO A 376 0.14 -16.93 17.39
CA PRO A 376 -1.18 -17.37 17.84
C PRO A 376 -1.38 -18.89 17.82
N GLY A 377 -0.78 -19.60 16.84
CA GLY A 377 -0.90 -21.05 16.68
C GLY A 377 0.01 -21.90 17.59
N ASP A 378 0.92 -21.29 18.32
CA ASP A 378 1.85 -22.05 19.15
C ASP A 378 1.15 -22.79 20.30
N SER A 379 1.65 -23.99 20.60
CA SER A 379 1.17 -24.81 21.72
C SER A 379 1.33 -24.07 23.06
N ARG A 380 0.28 -24.15 23.88
CA ARG A 380 0.19 -23.46 25.19
C ARG A 380 -0.38 -24.37 26.28
N GLU A 381 0.21 -25.55 26.44
CA GLU A 381 -0.19 -26.48 27.48
C GLU A 381 0.25 -25.98 28.87
N PRO A 382 -0.67 -25.85 29.85
CA PRO A 382 -0.32 -25.43 31.21
C PRO A 382 0.70 -26.34 31.88
N GLY A 383 1.62 -25.73 32.65
CA GLY A 383 2.67 -26.46 33.34
C GLY A 383 3.82 -26.90 32.42
N THR A 384 3.95 -26.29 31.25
CA THR A 384 4.92 -26.73 30.23
C THR A 384 5.88 -25.62 29.83
N PHE A 385 7.16 -25.97 29.75
CA PHE A 385 8.25 -25.10 29.35
C PHE A 385 8.76 -25.45 27.95
N TYR A 386 8.66 -24.49 27.03
CA TYR A 386 9.06 -24.65 25.63
C TYR A 386 10.40 -23.99 25.35
N ARG A 387 11.16 -24.61 24.46
CA ARG A 387 12.56 -24.28 24.17
C ARG A 387 12.87 -24.50 22.68
N LYS A 388 13.81 -23.71 22.14
CA LYS A 388 14.08 -23.59 20.69
C LYS A 388 14.44 -24.90 20.02
N ASP A 389 15.22 -25.74 20.70
CA ASP A 389 15.81 -26.96 20.13
C ASP A 389 15.59 -28.17 21.06
N GLY A 390 14.34 -28.40 21.50
CA GLY A 390 14.02 -29.65 22.16
C GLY A 390 12.59 -29.79 22.65
N GLU A 391 12.28 -30.99 23.13
CA GLU A 391 10.92 -31.33 23.57
C GLU A 391 10.44 -30.43 24.73
N PRO A 392 9.13 -30.13 24.77
CA PRO A 392 8.52 -29.40 25.87
C PRO A 392 8.79 -30.11 27.20
N LEU A 393 9.17 -29.34 28.22
CA LEU A 393 9.49 -29.85 29.55
C LEU A 393 8.30 -29.60 30.49
N PRO A 394 7.56 -30.66 30.91
CA PRO A 394 6.52 -30.51 31.90
C PRO A 394 7.12 -30.30 33.30
N GLY A 395 6.52 -29.41 34.09
CA GLY A 395 6.97 -29.16 35.45
C GLY A 395 6.54 -27.82 36.02
N SER A 396 7.22 -27.41 37.10
CA SER A 396 6.97 -26.14 37.78
C SER A 396 8.21 -25.24 37.79
N LEU A 397 8.00 -23.94 37.66
CA LEU A 397 9.08 -22.95 37.70
C LEU A 397 9.72 -22.89 39.08
N ILE A 398 11.03 -23.06 39.14
CA ILE A 398 11.81 -22.80 40.35
C ILE A 398 12.33 -21.36 40.34
N TRP A 399 13.18 -21.01 39.38
CA TRP A 399 13.76 -19.67 39.24
C TRP A 399 13.85 -19.21 37.79
N VAL A 400 13.88 -17.89 37.64
CA VAL A 400 14.29 -17.19 36.42
C VAL A 400 15.44 -16.27 36.80
N ARG A 401 16.59 -16.43 36.15
CA ARG A 401 17.80 -15.62 36.34
C ARG A 401 18.29 -15.13 34.99
N ALA A 402 19.31 -14.27 35.02
CA ALA A 402 19.90 -13.70 33.81
C ALA A 402 20.48 -14.76 32.86
N LYS A 403 21.06 -15.84 33.38
CA LYS A 403 21.75 -16.87 32.59
C LYS A 403 20.90 -18.11 32.33
N ASP A 404 20.00 -18.45 33.25
CA ASP A 404 19.29 -19.72 33.25
C ASP A 404 17.89 -19.63 33.87
N ILE A 405 17.07 -20.62 33.54
CA ILE A 405 15.74 -20.87 34.08
C ILE A 405 15.71 -22.31 34.57
N ALA A 406 15.23 -22.57 35.78
CA ALA A 406 15.09 -23.94 36.25
C ALA A 406 13.66 -24.39 36.40
N ILE A 407 13.40 -25.59 35.89
CA ILE A 407 12.11 -26.27 35.96
C ILE A 407 12.25 -27.52 36.83
N ARG A 408 11.34 -27.68 37.79
CA ARG A 408 11.17 -28.93 38.53
C ARG A 408 10.30 -29.86 37.70
N SER A 409 10.92 -30.87 37.13
CA SER A 409 10.26 -31.94 36.37
C SER A 409 10.25 -33.26 37.17
N PRO A 410 9.55 -34.31 36.71
CA PRO A 410 9.67 -35.65 37.29
C PRO A 410 11.10 -36.22 37.28
N LEU A 411 11.96 -35.74 36.38
CA LEU A 411 13.38 -36.13 36.27
C LEU A 411 14.30 -35.32 37.20
N GLY A 412 13.73 -34.44 38.02
CA GLY A 412 14.47 -33.54 38.90
C GLY A 412 14.48 -32.09 38.44
N VAL A 413 15.43 -31.31 38.98
CA VAL A 413 15.58 -29.89 38.67
C VAL A 413 16.45 -29.74 37.43
N ILE A 414 15.87 -29.24 36.34
CA ILE A 414 16.55 -29.06 35.05
C ILE A 414 16.83 -27.56 34.84
N PRO A 415 18.08 -27.11 34.89
CA PRO A 415 18.46 -25.77 34.48
C PRO A 415 18.55 -25.67 32.95
N VAL A 416 17.94 -24.64 32.37
CA VAL A 416 17.90 -24.39 30.93
C VAL A 416 18.54 -23.02 30.64
N PRO A 417 19.48 -22.91 29.70
CA PRO A 417 20.06 -21.64 29.30
C PRO A 417 19.00 -20.63 28.84
N ARG A 418 19.16 -19.36 29.22
CA ARG A 418 18.22 -18.28 28.88
C ARG A 418 17.99 -18.16 27.37
N ALA A 419 19.06 -18.33 26.58
CA ALA A 419 19.04 -18.20 25.12
C ALA A 419 18.23 -19.28 24.40
N SER A 420 17.96 -20.43 25.03
CA SER A 420 17.14 -21.50 24.45
C SER A 420 15.69 -21.46 24.92
N ALA A 421 15.35 -20.59 25.87
CA ALA A 421 14.01 -20.47 26.41
C ALA A 421 13.07 -19.74 25.44
N LEU A 422 11.92 -20.34 25.12
CA LEU A 422 10.88 -19.69 24.32
C LEU A 422 9.78 -19.14 25.21
N ARG A 423 9.14 -19.99 26.01
CA ARG A 423 8.07 -19.60 26.94
C ARG A 423 7.86 -20.61 28.05
N PHE A 424 7.29 -20.13 29.15
CA PHE A 424 6.72 -20.99 30.19
C PHE A 424 5.23 -20.71 30.34
N VAL A 425 4.41 -21.73 30.17
CA VAL A 425 2.96 -21.63 30.32
C VAL A 425 2.58 -22.09 31.71
N LEU A 426 2.06 -21.16 32.52
CA LEU A 426 1.72 -21.37 33.91
C LEU A 426 0.29 -21.89 34.05
N ALA A 427 -0.64 -21.35 33.25
CA ALA A 427 -2.06 -21.62 33.34
C ALA A 427 -2.78 -21.25 32.03
N ARG A 428 -4.01 -21.74 31.85
CA ARG A 428 -4.89 -21.25 30.79
C ARG A 428 -5.45 -19.88 31.19
N PRO A 429 -5.50 -18.88 30.29
CA PRO A 429 -6.22 -17.65 30.55
C PRO A 429 -7.69 -17.93 30.92
N THR A 430 -8.19 -17.20 31.90
CA THR A 430 -9.58 -17.27 32.41
C THR A 430 -10.12 -15.84 32.49
N PRO A 431 -10.34 -15.17 31.34
CA PRO A 431 -10.85 -13.80 31.33
C PRO A 431 -12.24 -13.75 31.99
N PRO A 432 -12.56 -12.68 32.74
CA PRO A 432 -13.86 -12.54 33.36
C PRO A 432 -14.97 -12.43 32.29
N GLU A 433 -16.16 -12.96 32.58
CA GLU A 433 -17.32 -12.88 31.67
C GLU A 433 -17.68 -11.43 31.33
N LYS A 434 -17.60 -10.54 32.33
CA LYS A 434 -17.74 -9.10 32.16
C LYS A 434 -16.43 -8.42 32.51
N ARG A 435 -15.80 -7.79 31.52
CA ARG A 435 -14.60 -6.98 31.74
C ARG A 435 -14.96 -5.70 32.48
N VAL A 436 -14.08 -5.27 33.37
CA VAL A 436 -14.20 -4.02 34.13
C VAL A 436 -13.15 -3.05 33.58
N GLY A 437 -13.57 -1.81 33.32
CA GLY A 437 -12.70 -0.80 32.71
C GLY A 437 -12.62 -0.93 31.19
N ASP A 438 -11.96 0.04 30.59
CA ASP A 438 -11.73 0.14 29.15
C ASP A 438 -10.62 -0.82 28.71
N GLU A 439 -10.60 -1.12 27.41
CA GLU A 439 -9.50 -1.85 26.79
C GLU A 439 -8.57 -0.87 26.07
N ILE A 440 -7.28 -0.95 26.38
CA ILE A 440 -6.25 -0.07 25.83
C ILE A 440 -5.24 -0.92 25.10
N GLY A 441 -5.12 -0.73 23.79
CA GLY A 441 -4.02 -1.26 23.00
C GLY A 441 -2.90 -0.23 22.88
N LEU A 442 -1.67 -0.63 23.18
CA LEU A 442 -0.49 0.21 23.06
C LEU A 442 0.25 -0.05 21.75
N SER A 443 1.08 0.91 21.35
CA SER A 443 1.85 0.84 20.10
C SER A 443 2.86 -0.30 20.06
N ASP A 444 3.35 -0.78 21.22
CA ASP A 444 4.24 -1.95 21.32
C ASP A 444 3.51 -3.30 21.22
N GLY A 445 2.18 -3.28 21.10
CA GLY A 445 1.32 -4.46 21.05
C GLY A 445 0.80 -4.93 22.41
N SER A 446 1.09 -4.21 23.50
CA SER A 446 0.48 -4.49 24.80
C SER A 446 -1.01 -4.19 24.81
N ILE A 447 -1.78 -4.97 25.55
CA ILE A 447 -3.20 -4.79 25.81
C ILE A 447 -3.38 -4.74 27.34
N LEU A 448 -4.00 -3.66 27.81
CA LEU A 448 -4.28 -3.38 29.22
C LEU A 448 -5.78 -3.20 29.43
N PHE A 449 -6.26 -3.50 30.64
CA PHE A 449 -7.61 -3.14 31.07
C PHE A 449 -7.58 -2.19 32.26
N GLY A 450 -8.41 -1.15 32.24
CA GLY A 450 -8.48 -0.22 33.38
C GLY A 450 -9.40 0.95 33.14
N THR A 451 -9.70 1.69 34.21
CA THR A 451 -10.46 2.93 34.08
C THR A 451 -9.57 4.01 33.52
N THR A 452 -10.01 4.69 32.45
CA THR A 452 -9.17 5.70 31.78
C THR A 452 -9.72 7.12 31.86
N ALA A 453 -8.80 8.07 31.95
CA ALA A 453 -9.07 9.51 31.88
C ALA A 453 -8.01 10.21 31.04
N PHE A 454 -8.39 11.28 30.35
CA PHE A 454 -7.46 12.12 29.64
C PHE A 454 -6.96 13.25 30.56
N GLU A 455 -5.64 13.44 30.65
CA GLU A 455 -5.04 14.50 31.46
C GLU A 455 -3.80 15.05 30.74
N GLY A 456 -3.79 16.36 30.47
CA GLY A 456 -2.72 16.96 29.67
C GLY A 456 -2.62 16.31 28.29
N ASN A 457 -1.46 15.73 27.99
CA ASN A 457 -1.20 15.02 26.73
C ASN A 457 -1.06 13.50 26.94
N GLN A 458 -1.64 12.99 28.03
CA GLN A 458 -1.49 11.62 28.50
C GLN A 458 -2.84 10.96 28.74
N LEU A 459 -2.86 9.64 28.55
CA LEU A 459 -3.91 8.76 29.04
C LEU A 459 -3.52 8.26 30.43
N ILE A 460 -4.32 8.61 31.43
CA ILE A 460 -4.22 8.08 32.78
C ILE A 460 -5.03 6.79 32.83
N ILE A 461 -4.42 5.71 33.31
CA ILE A 461 -5.07 4.41 33.46
C ILE A 461 -4.96 4.01 34.93
N GLN A 462 -6.10 3.75 35.57
CA GLN A 462 -6.17 3.11 36.88
C GLN A 462 -6.24 1.59 36.66
N HIS A 463 -5.10 0.93 36.86
CA HIS A 463 -4.93 -0.49 36.57
C HIS A 463 -4.86 -1.32 37.86
N GLU A 464 -5.52 -2.48 37.89
CA GLU A 464 -5.65 -3.33 39.10
C GLU A 464 -4.29 -3.74 39.69
N THR A 465 -3.34 -4.14 38.83
CA THR A 465 -2.01 -4.62 39.28
C THR A 465 -0.94 -3.52 39.31
N LEU A 466 -1.08 -2.49 38.47
CA LEU A 466 -0.01 -1.50 38.24
C LEU A 466 -0.26 -0.20 39.00
N GLY A 467 -1.47 -0.01 39.55
CA GLY A 467 -1.91 1.26 40.10
C GLY A 467 -2.16 2.29 38.99
N GLU A 468 -1.97 3.56 39.33
CA GLU A 468 -2.05 4.65 38.36
C GLU A 468 -0.83 4.64 37.44
N ILE A 469 -1.07 4.51 36.14
CA ILE A 469 -0.05 4.65 35.11
C ILE A 469 -0.40 5.79 34.16
N ARG A 470 0.63 6.53 33.75
CA ARG A 470 0.51 7.67 32.84
C ARG A 470 1.18 7.34 31.53
N ILE A 471 0.39 7.23 30.47
CA ILE A 471 0.86 6.83 29.13
C ILE A 471 0.75 8.01 28.19
N ALA A 472 1.83 8.36 27.50
CA ALA A 472 1.80 9.37 26.44
C ALA A 472 0.78 8.95 25.36
N TRP A 473 -0.04 9.89 24.87
CA TRP A 473 -1.05 9.57 23.85
C TRP A 473 -0.45 8.93 22.59
N SER A 474 0.76 9.33 22.21
CA SER A 474 1.52 8.75 21.09
C SER A 474 1.87 7.27 21.27
N SER A 475 1.83 6.74 22.50
CA SER A 475 2.06 5.33 22.80
C SER A 475 0.76 4.51 22.83
N VAL A 476 -0.41 5.15 22.74
CA VAL A 476 -1.72 4.47 22.66
C VAL A 476 -2.03 4.18 21.20
N HIS A 477 -2.25 2.92 20.84
CA HIS A 477 -2.72 2.54 19.51
C HIS A 477 -4.25 2.58 19.42
N TYR A 478 -4.96 2.05 20.41
CA TYR A 478 -6.41 2.18 20.47
C TYR A 478 -6.90 2.28 21.91
N LEU A 479 -8.02 2.97 22.09
CA LEU A 479 -8.78 3.00 23.34
C LEU A 479 -10.22 2.62 23.01
N ARG A 480 -10.67 1.50 23.58
CA ARG A 480 -12.03 0.98 23.41
C ARG A 480 -12.76 1.07 24.73
N ARG A 481 -13.79 1.91 24.77
CA ARG A 481 -14.49 2.26 26.01
C ARG A 481 -15.49 1.17 26.40
N ASN A 482 -15.58 0.92 27.70
CA ASN A 482 -16.50 -0.04 28.29
C ASN A 482 -17.52 0.71 29.15
N ILE A 483 -18.54 1.24 28.49
CA ILE A 483 -19.54 2.13 29.07
C ILE A 483 -20.83 1.33 29.33
N PRO A 484 -21.55 1.56 30.44
CA PRO A 484 -22.85 0.94 30.66
C PRO A 484 -23.81 1.14 29.47
N GLY A 485 -24.37 0.05 28.95
CA GLY A 485 -25.30 0.07 27.81
C GLY A 485 -24.64 -0.09 26.43
N LEU A 486 -23.31 -0.01 26.33
CA LEU A 486 -22.60 -0.27 25.08
C LEU A 486 -22.28 -1.76 24.95
N ILE A 487 -22.74 -2.39 23.86
CA ILE A 487 -22.39 -3.77 23.51
C ILE A 487 -21.57 -3.75 22.23
N TRP A 488 -20.36 -4.28 22.31
CA TRP A 488 -19.55 -4.50 21.14
C TRP A 488 -19.90 -5.82 20.46
N VAL A 489 -20.03 -5.81 19.13
CA VAL A 489 -20.54 -6.95 18.35
C VAL A 489 -19.66 -8.21 18.47
N ASP A 490 -18.35 -8.06 18.63
CA ASP A 490 -17.40 -9.15 18.86
C ASP A 490 -17.51 -9.76 20.27
N GLN A 491 -18.09 -9.03 21.22
CA GLN A 491 -18.39 -9.49 22.59
C GLN A 491 -19.84 -9.95 22.75
N ALA A 492 -20.70 -9.70 21.76
CA ALA A 492 -22.07 -10.17 21.77
C ALA A 492 -22.08 -11.72 21.83
N PRO A 493 -22.89 -12.34 22.70
CA PRO A 493 -23.07 -13.79 22.71
C PRO A 493 -23.53 -14.26 21.33
N ARG A 494 -22.85 -15.26 20.76
CA ARG A 494 -23.20 -15.84 19.47
C ARG A 494 -23.49 -17.32 19.64
N THR A 495 -24.53 -17.80 18.95
CA THR A 495 -24.75 -19.23 18.77
C THR A 495 -24.19 -19.62 17.41
N VAL A 496 -23.20 -20.51 17.38
CA VAL A 496 -22.69 -21.07 16.13
C VAL A 496 -23.68 -22.13 15.68
N MET A 497 -24.26 -21.94 14.50
CA MET A 497 -25.09 -22.96 13.85
C MET A 497 -24.24 -23.68 12.81
N GLU A 498 -23.93 -24.95 13.07
CA GLU A 498 -23.32 -25.81 12.06
C GLU A 498 -24.40 -26.34 11.12
N ALA A 499 -24.25 -26.11 9.82
CA ALA A 499 -25.12 -26.65 8.79
C ALA A 499 -24.29 -27.50 7.82
N ILE A 500 -24.73 -28.74 7.57
CA ILE A 500 -24.14 -29.64 6.57
C ILE A 500 -25.11 -29.67 5.38
N GLY A 501 -24.70 -29.10 4.24
CA GLY A 501 -25.52 -29.03 3.02
C GLY A 501 -24.79 -28.30 1.89
N PRO A 502 -25.36 -28.23 0.65
CA PRO A 502 -24.81 -27.37 -0.39
C PRO A 502 -24.72 -25.94 0.16
N ALA A 503 -23.70 -25.18 -0.27
CA ALA A 503 -23.41 -23.82 0.20
C ALA A 503 -24.54 -22.83 -0.15
N LEU A 504 -25.70 -22.99 0.50
CA LEU A 504 -26.74 -22.00 0.55
C LEU A 504 -26.23 -20.89 1.48
N PRO A 505 -26.37 -19.61 1.09
CA PRO A 505 -26.03 -18.52 1.98
C PRO A 505 -26.79 -18.71 3.30
N PRO A 506 -26.14 -18.49 4.46
CA PRO A 506 -26.81 -18.63 5.74
C PRO A 506 -28.05 -17.74 5.77
N PRO A 507 -29.14 -18.19 6.44
CA PRO A 507 -30.32 -17.36 6.59
C PRO A 507 -29.95 -16.02 7.24
N ALA A 508 -30.65 -14.95 6.85
CA ALA A 508 -30.42 -13.63 7.43
C ALA A 508 -30.50 -13.70 8.98
N PRO A 509 -29.55 -13.08 9.70
CA PRO A 509 -29.53 -13.13 11.15
C PRO A 509 -30.85 -12.61 11.72
N GLN A 510 -31.51 -13.44 12.53
CA GLN A 510 -32.72 -13.06 13.23
C GLN A 510 -32.35 -12.45 14.59
N LEU A 511 -32.85 -11.25 14.86
CA LEU A 511 -32.75 -10.62 16.17
C LEU A 511 -33.57 -11.44 17.18
N SER A 512 -32.90 -12.15 18.09
CA SER A 512 -33.57 -12.92 19.14
C SER A 512 -34.12 -12.04 20.27
N THR A 513 -33.60 -10.82 20.40
CA THR A 513 -34.02 -9.83 21.41
C THR A 513 -33.82 -8.42 20.88
N THR A 514 -34.88 -7.61 20.91
CA THR A 514 -34.80 -6.15 20.80
C THR A 514 -34.30 -5.61 22.13
N VAL A 515 -33.10 -5.01 22.14
CA VAL A 515 -32.66 -4.19 23.26
C VAL A 515 -33.36 -2.84 23.10
N SER A 516 -34.34 -2.58 23.95
CA SER A 516 -35.08 -1.31 24.05
C SER A 516 -34.22 -0.22 24.64
#